data_AF-A0A940IIX1-F1
#
_entry.id   AF-A0A940IIX1-F1
#
_cell.length_a   1.000
_cell.length_b   1.000
_cell.length_c   1.000
_cell.angle_alpha   90.00
_cell.angle_beta   90.00
_cell.angle_gamma   90.00
#
_symmetry.space_group_name_H-M   'P 1'
#
loop_
_entity.id
_entity.type
_entity.pdbx_description
1 polymer ?
#
loop_
_entity_poly.entity_id
_entity_poly.type
_entity_poly.pdbx_seq_one_letter_code
_entity_poly.pdbx_strand_id
1 'polypeptide(L)'
;MKKTMIKKLLYIGFALLAAASCNRFAPVEHVFPNSIYLDVSQMEQVQAANFSNRVQTASQQLSVVMAYPEDTDITATVAVDESLVAEYNSRYGTDYAFLPAQYLDFTPQTVTIEAGRTTSETVTIGFKGLAGEGEDQAGALEIDKTWLLPVKVTSDDMATMDGSSVAYYLVKRTSAITVAAQLTDNWINFPLLDQPGPLADVYNDLTAVTYEALINIDRFDTSNDFGECNISTVMGVEQYLLLRIGDASFERQQLQFDGSGNGSQFGKLPSKSDPSKKLEAGLWYHVACTYDQATRTARIYVNGQLTDEAKDVGVTGSSADNRITLAMQALGMTEAYRFCIGWSYNDFRPLQGKIAEARVWRVARTQQEIWDNMYRLPDYAAEDYPDLIGYWKFDEGSGNTIHDYSMYGNDGQAQSDIIWPSGIEIPEINKTE
;
A
#
# COMPACT_ATOMS: atom_id res chain seq x y z
N MET A 1 -48.20 55.34 26.73
CA MET A 1 -49.35 55.29 27.67
C MET A 1 -49.73 53.82 27.93
N LYS A 2 -50.32 53.52 29.10
CA LYS A 2 -50.89 52.21 29.55
C LYS A 2 -51.42 51.36 28.39
N LYS A 3 -51.11 50.05 28.27
CA LYS A 3 -51.79 48.87 28.89
C LYS A 3 -51.17 47.58 28.27
N THR A 4 -51.17 46.33 28.79
CA THR A 4 -51.59 45.73 30.08
C THR A 4 -50.91 44.34 30.25
N MET A 5 -50.51 43.93 31.48
CA MET A 5 -50.65 42.55 32.06
C MET A 5 -50.00 41.28 31.40
N ILE A 6 -49.64 40.20 32.13
CA ILE A 6 -49.29 39.98 33.55
C ILE A 6 -48.57 38.61 33.77
N LYS A 7 -47.68 38.55 34.78
CA LYS A 7 -47.22 37.42 35.64
C LYS A 7 -47.51 35.95 35.25
N LYS A 8 -46.50 35.09 35.46
CA LYS A 8 -46.34 34.08 36.55
C LYS A 8 -45.07 33.26 36.25
N LEU A 9 -44.26 32.74 37.19
CA LEU A 9 -44.18 32.86 38.66
C LEU A 9 -42.69 32.63 39.05
N LEU A 10 -42.21 33.18 40.16
CA LEU A 10 -40.85 32.96 40.69
C LEU A 10 -40.93 32.61 42.18
N TYR A 11 -39.95 31.82 42.66
CA TYR A 11 -39.69 31.43 44.06
C TYR A 11 -40.52 30.32 44.73
N ILE A 12 -40.01 29.09 44.61
CA ILE A 12 -39.66 28.17 45.71
C ILE A 12 -38.33 27.53 45.27
N GLY A 13 -37.29 27.26 46.07
CA GLY A 13 -36.99 27.48 47.48
C GLY A 13 -35.70 26.70 47.78
N PHE A 14 -34.68 27.32 48.38
CA PHE A 14 -33.34 26.73 48.51
C PHE A 14 -33.30 25.66 49.64
N ALA A 15 -32.78 24.47 49.36
CA ALA A 15 -32.42 23.46 50.36
C ALA A 15 -31.20 22.66 49.90
N LEU A 16 -30.32 22.32 50.85
CA LEU A 16 -28.95 21.83 50.62
C LEU A 16 -28.85 20.39 50.09
N LEU A 17 -27.69 20.11 49.47
CA LEU A 17 -27.12 18.77 49.34
C LEU A 17 -27.09 18.05 50.69
N ALA A 18 -27.61 16.82 50.74
CA ALA A 18 -27.09 15.75 51.59
C ALA A 18 -27.50 14.36 51.06
N ALA A 19 -26.51 13.58 50.62
CA ALA A 19 -26.48 12.11 50.54
C ALA A 19 -27.79 11.32 50.37
N ALA A 20 -28.16 10.97 49.12
CA ALA A 20 -28.87 9.73 48.79
C ALA A 20 -28.85 9.42 47.27
N SER A 21 -27.68 9.21 46.67
CA SER A 21 -27.58 8.50 45.39
C SER A 21 -26.53 7.39 45.40
N CYS A 22 -26.38 6.72 46.55
CA CYS A 22 -25.91 5.33 46.59
C CYS A 22 -27.01 4.39 46.09
N ASN A 23 -27.55 4.64 44.90
CA ASN A 23 -28.11 3.56 44.10
C ASN A 23 -26.92 2.79 43.58
N ARG A 24 -26.48 1.83 44.40
CA ARG A 24 -25.65 0.72 43.96
C ARG A 24 -26.22 0.25 42.63
N PHE A 25 -25.42 0.29 41.57
CA PHE A 25 -25.61 -0.70 40.53
C PHE A 25 -25.56 -2.05 41.27
N ALA A 26 -26.57 -2.89 41.06
CA ALA A 26 -26.46 -4.28 41.47
C ALA A 26 -25.16 -4.82 40.86
N PRO A 27 -24.44 -5.73 41.54
CA PRO A 27 -23.28 -6.35 40.92
C PRO A 27 -23.74 -6.87 39.56
N VAL A 28 -23.07 -6.43 38.50
CA VAL A 28 -23.30 -7.03 37.19
C VAL A 28 -22.86 -8.47 37.39
N GLU A 29 -23.82 -9.40 37.47
CA GLU A 29 -23.50 -10.82 37.48
C GLU A 29 -22.98 -11.15 36.08
N HIS A 30 -21.68 -10.93 35.91
CA HIS A 30 -20.93 -11.31 34.74
C HIS A 30 -21.08 -12.83 34.61
N VAL A 31 -21.75 -13.25 33.53
CA VAL A 31 -22.05 -14.68 33.26
C VAL A 31 -20.76 -15.50 33.11
N PHE A 32 -19.65 -14.82 32.82
CA PHE A 32 -18.30 -15.37 32.71
C PHE A 32 -17.35 -14.63 33.65
N PRO A 33 -16.32 -15.30 34.20
CA PRO A 33 -15.29 -14.64 35.00
C PRO A 33 -14.54 -13.59 34.17
N ASN A 34 -14.09 -12.53 34.84
CA ASN A 34 -13.20 -11.55 34.21
C ASN A 34 -11.84 -12.18 33.89
N SER A 35 -11.20 -11.73 32.82
CA SER A 35 -9.89 -12.22 32.39
C SER A 35 -9.18 -11.21 31.50
N ILE A 36 -7.85 -11.28 31.49
CA ILE A 36 -7.00 -10.50 30.60
C ILE A 36 -6.57 -11.28 29.35
N TYR A 37 -6.38 -10.56 28.25
CA TYR A 37 -5.99 -11.08 26.94
C TYR A 37 -5.23 -10.02 26.14
N LEU A 38 -4.68 -10.40 24.98
CA LEU A 38 -4.02 -9.49 24.05
C LEU A 38 -5.03 -8.98 23.01
N ASP A 39 -5.09 -7.67 22.78
CA ASP A 39 -5.97 -7.04 21.78
C ASP A 39 -5.82 -7.66 20.38
N VAL A 40 -4.59 -7.80 19.91
CA VAL A 40 -4.24 -8.44 18.63
C VAL A 40 -4.76 -9.87 18.52
N SER A 41 -4.90 -10.58 19.65
CA SER A 41 -5.36 -11.98 19.70
C SER A 41 -6.85 -12.15 19.98
N GLN A 42 -7.65 -11.08 19.90
CA GLN A 42 -9.09 -11.13 20.16
C GLN A 42 -9.86 -11.99 19.13
N MET A 43 -9.41 -12.01 17.87
CA MET A 43 -10.04 -12.77 16.78
C MET A 43 -9.24 -14.02 16.39
N GLU A 44 -7.92 -13.89 16.31
CA GLU A 44 -7.02 -14.97 15.92
C GLU A 44 -5.66 -14.83 16.65
N GLN A 45 -5.08 -15.93 17.12
CA GLN A 45 -3.79 -15.89 17.83
C GLN A 45 -2.60 -15.64 16.89
N VAL A 46 -2.72 -15.95 15.61
CA VAL A 46 -1.62 -15.87 14.63
C VAL A 46 -1.57 -14.48 14.00
N GLN A 47 -0.39 -13.86 13.96
CA GLN A 47 -0.16 -12.51 13.49
C GLN A 47 0.96 -12.51 12.43
N ALA A 48 0.78 -11.81 11.32
CA ALA A 48 1.84 -11.66 10.31
C ALA A 48 2.80 -10.52 10.68
N ALA A 49 4.10 -10.80 10.65
CA ALA A 49 5.18 -9.82 10.84
C ALA A 49 6.15 -9.90 9.66
N ASN A 50 5.63 -9.56 8.47
CA ASN A 50 6.39 -9.52 7.23
C ASN A 50 7.13 -8.19 7.08
N PHE A 51 8.44 -8.24 6.82
CA PHE A 51 9.29 -7.06 6.65
C PHE A 51 10.04 -7.12 5.31
N SER A 52 9.99 -6.03 4.55
CA SER A 52 10.79 -5.83 3.34
C SER A 52 12.27 -6.05 3.60
N ASN A 53 12.98 -6.68 2.65
CA ASN A 53 14.38 -7.06 2.78
C ASN A 53 15.37 -5.91 3.04
N ARG A 54 14.96 -4.64 2.91
CA ARG A 54 15.73 -3.40 3.20
C ARG A 54 15.45 -2.78 4.56
N VAL A 55 14.40 -3.22 5.27
CA VAL A 55 14.03 -2.64 6.58
C VAL A 55 15.05 -3.08 7.63
N GLN A 56 15.72 -2.14 8.28
CA GLN A 56 16.70 -2.46 9.34
C GLN A 56 16.07 -2.68 10.71
N THR A 57 15.02 -1.91 11.00
CA THR A 57 14.28 -1.93 12.26
C THR A 57 12.79 -1.82 11.99
N ALA A 58 11.99 -2.58 12.72
CA ALA A 58 10.53 -2.54 12.65
C ALA A 58 9.93 -2.68 14.04
N SER A 59 8.62 -2.50 14.17
CA SER A 59 7.91 -2.79 15.41
C SER A 59 6.51 -3.34 15.15
N GLN A 60 5.99 -4.05 16.15
CA GLN A 60 4.58 -4.40 16.27
C GLN A 60 4.06 -3.83 17.59
N GLN A 61 2.78 -3.48 17.65
CA GLN A 61 2.14 -2.92 18.83
C GLN A 61 0.97 -3.77 19.27
N LEU A 62 0.78 -3.86 20.59
CA LEU A 62 -0.31 -4.57 21.24
C LEU A 62 -0.62 -3.92 22.59
N SER A 63 -1.74 -4.28 23.17
CA SER A 63 -2.19 -3.85 24.51
C SER A 63 -2.78 -5.05 25.26
N VAL A 64 -2.70 -5.01 26.59
CA VAL A 64 -3.44 -5.98 27.42
C VAL A 64 -4.84 -5.43 27.65
N VAL A 65 -5.84 -6.25 27.36
CA VAL A 65 -7.27 -5.93 27.48
C VAL A 65 -7.91 -6.83 28.51
N MET A 66 -8.87 -6.30 29.25
CA MET A 66 -9.66 -6.99 30.26
C MET A 66 -11.13 -7.02 29.84
N ALA A 67 -11.84 -8.12 30.10
CA ALA A 67 -13.23 -8.29 29.62
C ALA A 67 -14.21 -7.28 30.27
N TYR A 68 -14.00 -6.93 31.53
CA TYR A 68 -14.81 -5.97 32.29
C TYR A 68 -13.91 -5.06 33.15
N PRO A 69 -14.29 -3.80 33.45
CA PRO A 69 -13.50 -2.93 34.32
C PRO A 69 -13.54 -3.41 35.78
N GLU A 70 -12.43 -3.25 36.50
CA GLU A 70 -12.29 -3.56 37.94
C GLU A 70 -12.15 -2.28 38.78
N ASP A 71 -12.48 -2.35 40.07
CA ASP A 71 -12.34 -1.24 41.03
C ASP A 71 -10.88 -1.02 41.52
N THR A 72 -9.94 -1.84 41.08
CA THR A 72 -8.51 -1.78 41.40
C THR A 72 -7.65 -1.91 40.16
N ASP A 73 -6.43 -1.35 40.20
CA ASP A 73 -5.44 -1.53 39.15
C ASP A 73 -5.08 -3.02 38.99
N ILE A 74 -4.96 -3.50 37.74
CA ILE A 74 -4.53 -4.87 37.40
C ILE A 74 -3.17 -4.82 36.71
N THR A 75 -2.19 -5.54 37.25
CA THR A 75 -0.84 -5.65 36.71
C THR A 75 -0.75 -6.84 35.76
N ALA A 76 -0.17 -6.65 34.57
CA ALA A 76 0.10 -7.74 33.64
C ALA A 76 1.52 -7.65 33.08
N THR A 77 2.16 -8.80 32.85
CA THR A 77 3.47 -8.88 32.21
C THR A 77 3.34 -9.55 30.85
N VAL A 78 3.81 -8.85 29.80
CA VAL A 78 3.94 -9.35 28.44
C VAL A 78 5.38 -9.79 28.21
N ALA A 79 5.59 -11.05 27.80
CA ALA A 79 6.90 -11.64 27.58
C ALA A 79 6.89 -12.55 26.35
N VAL A 80 8.08 -12.85 25.80
CA VAL A 80 8.24 -13.88 24.78
C VAL A 80 8.39 -15.26 25.43
N ASP A 81 7.78 -16.30 24.85
CA ASP A 81 7.73 -17.65 25.42
C ASP A 81 8.12 -18.71 24.36
N GLU A 82 9.43 -18.98 24.27
CA GLU A 82 10.00 -19.99 23.34
C GLU A 82 9.42 -21.40 23.58
N SER A 83 8.95 -21.71 24.79
CA SER A 83 8.42 -23.04 25.11
C SER A 83 7.16 -23.41 24.30
N LEU A 84 6.44 -22.41 23.79
CA LEU A 84 5.22 -22.59 22.99
C LEU A 84 5.48 -22.99 21.54
N VAL A 85 6.73 -22.92 21.05
CA VAL A 85 7.06 -23.22 19.64
C VAL A 85 6.72 -24.67 19.27
N ALA A 86 7.03 -25.62 20.17
CA ALA A 86 6.73 -27.03 19.95
C ALA A 86 5.21 -27.32 19.91
N GLU A 87 4.43 -26.62 20.76
CA GLU A 87 2.97 -26.75 20.75
C GLU A 87 2.37 -26.17 19.47
N TYR A 88 2.82 -24.97 19.06
CA TYR A 88 2.40 -24.33 17.81
C TYR A 88 2.67 -25.25 16.61
N ASN A 89 3.91 -25.72 16.45
CA ASN A 89 4.30 -26.58 15.34
C ASN A 89 3.48 -27.88 15.30
N SER A 90 3.23 -28.50 16.46
CA SER A 90 2.36 -29.67 16.56
C SER A 90 0.89 -29.37 16.23
N ARG A 91 0.39 -28.16 16.53
CA ARG A 91 -1.01 -27.74 16.31
C ARG A 91 -1.28 -27.40 14.84
N TYR A 92 -0.34 -26.73 14.18
CA TYR A 92 -0.50 -26.21 12.82
C TYR A 92 0.20 -27.06 11.73
N GLY A 93 0.97 -28.07 12.11
CA GLY A 93 1.69 -28.92 11.15
C GLY A 93 2.90 -28.23 10.51
N THR A 94 3.53 -27.31 11.24
CA THR A 94 4.67 -26.50 10.80
C THR A 94 5.96 -26.95 11.48
N ASP A 95 7.10 -26.42 11.04
CA ASP A 95 8.42 -26.66 11.66
C ASP A 95 9.20 -25.34 11.78
N TYR A 96 8.54 -24.30 12.32
CA TYR A 96 9.14 -22.99 12.50
C TYR A 96 10.09 -22.98 13.70
N ALA A 97 11.27 -22.39 13.52
CA ALA A 97 12.20 -22.11 14.61
C ALA A 97 11.81 -20.81 15.33
N PHE A 98 12.19 -20.69 16.61
CA PHE A 98 12.06 -19.44 17.37
C PHE A 98 12.90 -18.31 16.75
N LEU A 99 12.38 -17.08 16.73
CA LEU A 99 13.13 -15.92 16.21
C LEU A 99 14.45 -15.72 16.97
N PRO A 100 15.62 -15.69 16.31
CA PRO A 100 16.89 -15.51 16.99
C PRO A 100 16.97 -14.16 17.71
N ALA A 101 17.37 -14.18 18.99
CA ALA A 101 17.34 -13.01 19.87
C ALA A 101 18.13 -11.79 19.36
N GLN A 102 19.09 -11.97 18.44
CA GLN A 102 19.82 -10.86 17.81
C GLN A 102 18.91 -9.93 16.99
N TYR A 103 17.80 -10.46 16.45
CA TYR A 103 16.82 -9.71 15.66
C TYR A 103 15.68 -9.11 16.50
N LEU A 104 15.60 -9.43 17.79
CA LEU A 104 14.56 -8.97 18.70
C LEU A 104 15.05 -7.79 19.54
N ASP A 105 14.30 -6.69 19.53
CA ASP A 105 14.50 -5.53 20.39
C ASP A 105 13.34 -5.41 21.38
N PHE A 106 13.19 -6.45 22.20
CA PHE A 106 12.15 -6.54 23.21
C PHE A 106 12.65 -7.27 24.45
N THR A 107 12.23 -6.78 25.61
CA THR A 107 12.39 -7.42 26.92
C THR A 107 11.02 -7.46 27.59
N PRO A 108 10.74 -8.40 28.52
CA PRO A 108 9.46 -8.45 29.21
C PRO A 108 9.04 -7.08 29.75
N GLN A 109 7.80 -6.67 29.45
CA GLN A 109 7.23 -5.41 29.91
C GLN A 109 6.06 -5.68 30.85
N THR A 110 6.06 -5.00 31.99
CA THR A 110 4.92 -4.97 32.90
C THR A 110 4.10 -3.72 32.61
N VAL A 111 2.80 -3.91 32.43
CA VAL A 111 1.81 -2.86 32.13
C VAL A 111 0.70 -2.85 33.16
N THR A 112 -0.02 -1.73 33.27
CA THR A 112 -1.08 -1.55 34.26
C THR A 112 -2.40 -1.17 33.60
N ILE A 113 -3.45 -1.95 33.86
CA ILE A 113 -4.82 -1.54 33.55
C ILE A 113 -5.34 -0.79 34.78
N GLU A 114 -5.41 0.54 34.70
CA GLU A 114 -5.88 1.40 35.80
C GLU A 114 -7.33 1.03 36.22
N ALA A 115 -7.66 1.22 37.51
CA ALA A 115 -9.01 1.04 38.03
C ALA A 115 -10.06 1.79 37.20
N GLY A 116 -11.14 1.09 36.83
CA GLY A 116 -12.21 1.59 35.96
C GLY A 116 -11.87 1.59 34.45
N ARG A 117 -10.68 1.11 34.04
CA ARG A 117 -10.31 0.88 32.63
C ARG A 117 -10.40 -0.60 32.27
N THR A 118 -10.29 -0.87 30.98
CA THR A 118 -10.27 -2.22 30.39
C THR A 118 -9.07 -2.46 29.48
N THR A 119 -8.15 -1.50 29.36
CA THR A 119 -7.02 -1.54 28.41
C THR A 119 -5.82 -0.86 29.04
N SER A 120 -4.64 -1.46 28.88
CA SER A 120 -3.36 -0.94 29.36
C SER A 120 -2.81 0.17 28.45
N GLU A 121 -1.64 0.70 28.82
CA GLU A 121 -0.72 1.32 27.87
C GLU A 121 -0.27 0.33 26.76
N THR A 122 0.19 0.88 25.63
CA THR A 122 0.65 0.09 24.47
C THR A 122 2.05 -0.47 24.70
N VAL A 123 2.18 -1.80 24.56
CA VAL A 123 3.48 -2.51 24.49
C VAL A 123 3.98 -2.47 23.05
N THR A 124 5.25 -2.14 22.87
CA THR A 124 5.91 -2.17 21.55
C THR A 124 6.91 -3.31 21.48
N ILE A 125 6.68 -4.26 20.58
CA ILE A 125 7.62 -5.34 20.25
C ILE A 125 8.56 -4.83 19.16
N GLY A 126 9.82 -4.56 19.50
CA GLY A 126 10.83 -4.08 18.55
C GLY A 126 11.54 -5.21 17.81
N PHE A 127 11.95 -4.93 16.57
CA PHE A 127 12.78 -5.78 15.73
C PHE A 127 13.96 -4.98 15.17
N LYS A 128 15.14 -5.60 15.04
CA LYS A 128 16.40 -4.93 14.64
C LYS A 128 17.29 -5.83 13.79
N GLY A 129 18.27 -5.23 13.10
CA GLY A 129 19.27 -5.96 12.29
C GLY A 129 18.67 -6.76 11.13
N LEU A 130 17.42 -6.48 10.75
CA LEU A 130 16.65 -7.33 9.84
C LEU A 130 17.26 -7.36 8.42
N ALA A 131 17.80 -6.24 7.95
CA ALA A 131 18.46 -6.12 6.63
C ALA A 131 19.99 -6.28 6.68
N GLY A 132 20.58 -6.56 7.85
CA GLY A 132 22.02 -6.79 8.01
C GLY A 132 22.87 -5.53 7.87
N GLU A 133 24.10 -5.67 7.38
CA GLU A 133 25.04 -4.57 7.15
C GLU A 133 25.64 -4.62 5.73
N GLY A 134 25.81 -3.46 5.11
CA GLY A 134 26.40 -3.31 3.77
C GLY A 134 25.50 -3.75 2.61
N GLU A 135 26.02 -3.64 1.39
CA GLU A 135 25.32 -4.04 0.16
C GLU A 135 25.07 -5.56 0.12
N ASP A 136 26.01 -6.36 0.63
CA ASP A 136 25.87 -7.82 0.78
C ASP A 136 24.88 -8.24 1.89
N GLN A 137 24.31 -7.29 2.64
CA GLN A 137 23.34 -7.53 3.71
C GLN A 137 23.82 -8.56 4.75
N ALA A 138 25.09 -8.45 5.13
CA ALA A 138 25.76 -9.40 5.99
C ALA A 138 25.08 -9.48 7.37
N GLY A 139 24.80 -10.69 7.85
CA GLY A 139 24.13 -10.92 9.14
C GLY A 139 22.62 -10.63 9.16
N ALA A 140 22.01 -10.25 8.04
CA ALA A 140 20.57 -10.05 7.92
C ALA A 140 19.75 -11.28 8.33
N LEU A 141 18.46 -11.09 8.63
CA LEU A 141 17.54 -12.22 8.83
C LEU A 141 17.47 -13.03 7.53
N GLU A 142 17.41 -14.36 7.67
CA GLU A 142 17.35 -15.28 6.53
C GLU A 142 16.11 -14.99 5.69
N ILE A 143 16.30 -14.71 4.40
CA ILE A 143 15.24 -14.23 3.52
C ILE A 143 14.25 -15.33 3.19
N ASP A 144 12.97 -14.97 3.13
CA ASP A 144 11.79 -15.81 2.90
C ASP A 144 11.55 -16.95 3.88
N LYS A 145 12.38 -17.08 4.92
CA LYS A 145 12.16 -17.98 6.04
C LYS A 145 11.26 -17.37 7.09
N THR A 146 10.20 -18.10 7.44
CA THR A 146 9.32 -17.76 8.56
C THR A 146 9.92 -18.26 9.88
N TRP A 147 9.99 -17.35 10.84
CA TRP A 147 10.36 -17.60 12.24
C TRP A 147 9.15 -17.37 13.13
N LEU A 148 9.09 -18.06 14.27
CA LEU A 148 7.99 -17.94 15.22
C LEU A 148 8.41 -17.12 16.43
N LEU A 149 7.58 -16.14 16.82
CA LEU A 149 7.74 -15.37 18.06
C LEU A 149 6.43 -15.41 18.85
N PRO A 150 6.24 -16.38 19.77
CA PRO A 150 5.14 -16.39 20.70
C PRO A 150 5.32 -15.28 21.75
N VAL A 151 4.37 -14.36 21.82
CA VAL A 151 4.27 -13.29 22.82
C VAL A 151 3.07 -13.57 23.71
N LYS A 152 3.27 -13.66 25.01
CA LYS A 152 2.28 -14.13 25.99
C LYS A 152 2.06 -13.09 27.08
N VAL A 153 0.82 -12.93 27.50
CA VAL A 153 0.47 -12.18 28.72
C VAL A 153 0.30 -13.13 29.91
N THR A 154 0.76 -12.68 31.07
CA THR A 154 0.60 -13.33 32.38
C THR A 154 0.28 -12.28 33.44
N SER A 155 -0.40 -12.67 34.52
CA SER A 155 -0.68 -11.81 35.67
C SER A 155 -0.85 -12.66 36.93
N ASP A 156 -0.40 -12.12 38.07
CA ASP A 156 -0.69 -12.66 39.40
C ASP A 156 -2.03 -12.10 39.95
N ASP A 157 -2.51 -10.97 39.40
CA ASP A 157 -3.71 -10.27 39.84
C ASP A 157 -4.99 -10.82 39.18
N MET A 158 -4.90 -11.32 37.93
CA MET A 158 -6.05 -11.80 37.16
C MET A 158 -5.74 -12.99 36.25
N ALA A 159 -6.73 -13.88 36.07
CA ALA A 159 -6.67 -14.99 35.13
C ALA A 159 -6.55 -14.52 33.67
N THR A 160 -5.82 -15.28 32.86
CA THR A 160 -5.66 -15.05 31.42
C THR A 160 -6.68 -15.83 30.60
N MET A 161 -7.15 -15.29 29.48
CA MET A 161 -8.04 -16.01 28.56
C MET A 161 -7.25 -16.92 27.60
N ASP A 162 -7.30 -18.25 27.78
CA ASP A 162 -6.49 -19.23 27.03
C ASP A 162 -6.50 -19.06 25.50
N GLY A 163 -7.65 -18.69 24.92
CA GLY A 163 -7.80 -18.48 23.48
C GLY A 163 -7.15 -17.20 22.93
N SER A 164 -6.77 -16.26 23.80
CA SER A 164 -6.29 -14.92 23.42
C SER A 164 -5.15 -14.39 24.32
N SER A 165 -4.55 -15.24 25.14
CA SER A 165 -3.42 -14.91 26.02
C SER A 165 -2.05 -14.97 25.34
N VAL A 166 -2.00 -15.47 24.09
CA VAL A 166 -0.79 -15.59 23.28
C VAL A 166 -1.04 -15.06 21.87
N ALA A 167 -0.15 -14.18 21.41
CA ALA A 167 0.01 -13.75 20.04
C ALA A 167 1.22 -14.46 19.41
N TYR A 168 0.99 -15.28 18.39
CA TYR A 168 2.03 -15.96 17.63
C TYR A 168 2.40 -15.13 16.40
N TYR A 169 3.47 -14.33 16.50
CA TYR A 169 3.97 -13.59 15.34
C TYR A 169 4.77 -14.51 14.42
N LEU A 170 4.34 -14.61 13.16
CA LEU A 170 5.08 -15.20 12.05
C LEU A 170 5.98 -14.12 11.45
N VAL A 171 7.25 -14.12 11.88
CA VAL A 171 8.25 -13.11 11.54
C VAL A 171 9.00 -13.56 10.31
N LYS A 172 8.89 -12.82 9.21
CA LYS A 172 9.52 -13.14 7.92
C LYS A 172 10.16 -11.87 7.35
N ARG A 173 11.46 -11.92 7.09
CA ARG A 173 12.09 -10.98 6.15
C ARG A 173 11.84 -11.51 4.75
N THR A 174 11.06 -10.81 3.95
CA THR A 174 10.56 -11.34 2.67
C THR A 174 11.25 -10.66 1.49
N SER A 175 11.44 -11.40 0.39
CA SER A 175 11.82 -10.83 -0.90
C SER A 175 10.66 -10.05 -1.54
N ALA A 176 9.43 -10.44 -1.23
CA ALA A 176 8.21 -9.78 -1.65
C ALA A 176 8.17 -8.31 -1.21
N ILE A 177 7.46 -7.49 -2.00
CA ILE A 177 7.17 -6.11 -1.63
C ILE A 177 6.10 -6.14 -0.54
N THR A 178 6.36 -5.44 0.57
CA THR A 178 5.46 -5.38 1.75
C THR A 178 4.77 -4.03 1.96
N VAL A 179 4.95 -3.10 1.03
CA VAL A 179 4.41 -1.74 1.10
C VAL A 179 3.94 -1.33 -0.30
N ALA A 180 2.77 -0.71 -0.38
CA ALA A 180 2.21 -0.16 -1.60
C ALA A 180 1.29 1.01 -1.23
N ALA A 181 1.17 2.01 -2.10
CA ALA A 181 0.28 3.14 -1.86
C ALA A 181 -1.15 2.83 -2.32
N GLN A 182 -2.15 3.23 -1.52
CA GLN A 182 -3.55 3.21 -1.94
C GLN A 182 -3.88 4.47 -2.76
N LEU A 183 -4.21 4.28 -4.05
CA LEU A 183 -4.70 5.32 -4.97
C LEU A 183 -6.19 5.13 -5.29
N THR A 184 -6.97 4.76 -4.26
CA THR A 184 -8.42 4.87 -4.31
C THR A 184 -8.80 6.31 -4.04
N ASP A 185 -9.51 6.92 -4.98
CA ASP A 185 -9.96 8.32 -4.93
C ASP A 185 -8.80 9.34 -4.69
N ASN A 186 -7.57 8.96 -5.06
CA ASN A 186 -6.32 9.74 -4.95
C ASN A 186 -5.40 9.44 -6.15
N TRP A 187 -4.41 10.31 -6.41
CA TRP A 187 -3.47 10.19 -7.52
C TRP A 187 -2.19 10.97 -7.26
N ILE A 188 -1.14 10.69 -8.05
CA ILE A 188 0.16 11.36 -7.97
C ILE A 188 0.31 12.36 -9.12
N ASN A 189 0.70 13.57 -8.77
CA ASN A 189 1.01 14.69 -9.66
C ASN A 189 2.53 14.84 -9.79
N PHE A 190 3.01 15.37 -10.92
CA PHE A 190 4.45 15.58 -11.18
C PHE A 190 4.71 17.05 -11.57
N PRO A 191 4.80 17.98 -10.60
CA PRO A 191 4.82 19.42 -10.87
C PRO A 191 6.01 19.88 -11.73
N LEU A 192 7.11 19.13 -11.74
CA LEU A 192 8.28 19.42 -12.57
C LEU A 192 8.08 19.10 -14.06
N LEU A 193 7.08 18.27 -14.40
CA LEU A 193 6.65 18.03 -15.79
C LEU A 193 5.58 19.02 -16.26
N ASP A 194 5.00 19.80 -15.35
CA ASP A 194 4.00 20.83 -15.67
C ASP A 194 4.64 22.16 -16.10
N GLN A 195 5.98 22.29 -16.06
CA GLN A 195 6.72 23.51 -16.38
C GLN A 195 7.85 23.24 -17.39
N PRO A 196 8.17 24.19 -18.30
CA PRO A 196 9.33 24.07 -19.20
C PRO A 196 10.64 23.94 -18.41
N GLY A 197 11.47 22.96 -18.77
CA GLY A 197 12.78 22.76 -18.17
C GLY A 197 13.41 21.42 -18.52
N PRO A 198 14.66 21.16 -18.09
CA PRO A 198 15.45 20.00 -18.54
C PRO A 198 14.78 18.64 -18.29
N LEU A 199 13.98 18.51 -17.23
CA LEU A 199 13.23 17.28 -16.95
C LEU A 199 12.06 17.09 -17.92
N ALA A 200 11.28 18.15 -18.18
CA ALA A 200 10.21 18.11 -19.17
C ALA A 200 10.76 17.82 -20.58
N ASP A 201 11.95 18.35 -20.91
CA ASP A 201 12.63 18.06 -22.18
C ASP A 201 12.94 16.55 -22.33
N VAL A 202 13.42 15.88 -21.27
CA VAL A 202 13.64 14.42 -21.25
C VAL A 202 12.36 13.64 -21.51
N TYR A 203 11.24 14.06 -20.92
CA TYR A 203 9.91 13.46 -21.12
C TYR A 203 9.24 13.84 -22.45
N ASN A 204 9.84 14.77 -23.22
CA ASN A 204 9.28 15.29 -24.48
C ASN A 204 10.07 14.92 -25.74
N ASP A 205 11.33 14.46 -25.61
CA ASP A 205 12.15 13.93 -26.71
C ASP A 205 12.32 12.39 -26.60
N LEU A 206 11.18 11.69 -26.69
CA LEU A 206 11.12 10.23 -26.63
C LEU A 206 10.87 9.62 -28.03
N THR A 207 11.58 8.54 -28.35
CA THR A 207 11.40 7.74 -29.59
C THR A 207 11.00 6.30 -29.32
N ALA A 208 11.21 5.83 -28.08
CA ALA A 208 10.63 4.63 -27.54
C ALA A 208 10.23 4.92 -26.08
N VAL A 209 9.43 4.02 -25.51
CA VAL A 209 8.89 4.17 -24.17
C VAL A 209 8.51 2.82 -23.59
N THR A 210 8.72 2.66 -22.28
CA THR A 210 8.09 1.60 -21.49
C THR A 210 7.41 2.23 -20.29
N TYR A 211 6.14 1.93 -20.09
CA TYR A 211 5.49 2.08 -18.79
C TYR A 211 5.42 0.71 -18.13
N GLU A 212 5.69 0.63 -16.83
CA GLU A 212 5.41 -0.57 -16.04
C GLU A 212 5.03 -0.22 -14.59
N ALA A 213 4.22 -1.06 -13.96
CA ALA A 213 3.90 -0.99 -12.54
C ALA A 213 3.37 -2.32 -12.02
N LEU A 214 3.44 -2.53 -10.71
CA LEU A 214 2.61 -3.49 -10.00
C LEU A 214 1.31 -2.80 -9.57
N ILE A 215 0.16 -3.38 -9.89
CA ILE A 215 -1.16 -2.85 -9.53
C ILE A 215 -2.04 -3.92 -8.90
N ASN A 216 -2.92 -3.51 -7.98
CA ASN A 216 -4.02 -4.32 -7.46
C ASN A 216 -5.29 -3.46 -7.45
N ILE A 217 -6.29 -3.82 -8.25
CA ILE A 217 -7.52 -3.03 -8.38
C ILE A 217 -8.52 -3.49 -7.32
N ASP A 218 -8.93 -2.57 -6.45
CA ASP A 218 -9.92 -2.87 -5.40
C ASP A 218 -11.33 -2.98 -5.99
N ARG A 219 -11.66 -2.11 -6.97
CA ARG A 219 -12.97 -2.09 -7.63
C ARG A 219 -12.92 -1.46 -9.01
N PHE A 220 -13.82 -1.90 -9.88
CA PHE A 220 -14.02 -1.34 -11.22
C PHE A 220 -15.31 -0.51 -11.24
N ASP A 221 -15.24 0.71 -10.71
CA ASP A 221 -16.41 1.61 -10.63
C ASP A 221 -16.98 1.88 -12.03
N THR A 222 -18.32 1.80 -12.16
CA THR A 222 -19.07 2.20 -13.37
C THR A 222 -19.58 3.63 -13.30
N SER A 223 -19.61 4.23 -12.11
CA SER A 223 -20.00 5.63 -11.87
C SER A 223 -19.51 6.10 -10.51
N ASN A 224 -19.21 7.39 -10.38
CA ASN A 224 -18.96 8.07 -9.11
C ASN A 224 -19.68 9.44 -9.09
N ASP A 225 -19.44 10.26 -8.06
CA ASP A 225 -20.07 11.58 -7.89
C ASP A 225 -19.78 12.56 -9.06
N PHE A 226 -18.79 12.29 -9.90
CA PHE A 226 -18.39 13.11 -11.04
C PHE A 226 -18.92 12.61 -12.40
N GLY A 227 -19.46 11.38 -12.48
CA GLY A 227 -20.08 10.86 -13.71
C GLY A 227 -19.88 9.36 -13.95
N GLU A 228 -20.01 8.94 -15.22
CA GLU A 228 -19.81 7.56 -15.66
C GLU A 228 -18.32 7.18 -15.72
N CYS A 229 -17.92 6.21 -14.91
CA CYS A 229 -16.55 5.74 -14.80
C CYS A 229 -16.29 4.64 -15.85
N ASN A 230 -15.80 5.04 -17.02
CA ASN A 230 -15.46 4.11 -18.10
C ASN A 230 -13.96 3.74 -18.14
N ILE A 231 -13.11 4.42 -17.38
CA ILE A 231 -11.65 4.28 -17.36
C ILE A 231 -11.17 4.20 -15.91
N SER A 232 -10.22 3.32 -15.62
CA SER A 232 -9.30 3.43 -14.48
C SER A 232 -7.91 3.78 -15.00
N THR A 233 -7.32 4.90 -14.55
CA THR A 233 -6.01 5.35 -15.03
C THR A 233 -4.87 4.66 -14.29
N VAL A 234 -3.93 4.04 -15.00
CA VAL A 234 -2.66 3.56 -14.39
C VAL A 234 -1.64 4.69 -14.41
N MET A 235 -1.13 5.05 -15.59
CA MET A 235 -0.19 6.17 -15.75
C MET A 235 -0.13 6.70 -17.19
N GLY A 236 0.27 7.96 -17.34
CA GLY A 236 0.54 8.58 -18.63
C GLY A 236 -0.22 9.89 -18.83
N VAL A 237 -0.50 10.20 -20.10
CA VAL A 237 -1.18 11.43 -20.53
C VAL A 237 -2.36 11.09 -21.45
N GLU A 238 -3.56 11.54 -21.09
CA GLU A 238 -4.77 11.38 -21.92
C GLU A 238 -4.56 11.92 -23.34
N GLN A 239 -5.13 11.23 -24.33
CA GLN A 239 -4.99 11.49 -25.78
C GLN A 239 -3.57 11.41 -26.35
N TYR A 240 -2.49 11.37 -25.57
CA TYR A 240 -1.11 11.29 -26.06
C TYR A 240 -0.52 9.88 -25.93
N LEU A 241 -0.31 9.44 -24.68
CA LEU A 241 0.16 8.09 -24.38
C LEU A 241 -0.24 7.68 -22.95
N LEU A 242 -1.20 6.77 -22.82
CA LEU A 242 -1.85 6.42 -21.56
C LEU A 242 -1.99 4.90 -21.38
N LEU A 243 -1.48 4.37 -20.27
CA LEU A 243 -1.82 3.05 -19.76
C LEU A 243 -3.03 3.16 -18.84
N ARG A 244 -4.09 2.44 -19.16
CA ARG A 244 -5.38 2.48 -18.44
C ARG A 244 -6.10 1.13 -18.50
N ILE A 245 -7.21 1.03 -17.78
CA ILE A 245 -8.08 -0.16 -17.78
C ILE A 245 -9.51 0.30 -18.09
N GLY A 246 -10.11 -0.27 -19.13
CA GLY A 246 -11.39 0.18 -19.67
C GLY A 246 -11.31 1.43 -20.56
N ASP A 247 -12.38 1.63 -21.32
CA ASP A 247 -12.73 2.82 -22.12
C ASP A 247 -14.22 2.65 -22.51
N ALA A 248 -14.92 3.69 -22.93
CA ALA A 248 -16.36 3.63 -23.25
C ALA A 248 -16.73 2.67 -24.42
N SER A 249 -15.73 2.13 -25.11
CA SER A 249 -15.89 1.13 -26.17
C SER A 249 -15.20 -0.22 -25.89
N PHE A 250 -14.69 -0.39 -24.66
CA PHE A 250 -13.93 -1.55 -24.19
C PHE A 250 -14.57 -2.13 -22.93
N GLU A 251 -14.26 -3.38 -22.60
CA GLU A 251 -14.66 -3.99 -21.33
C GLU A 251 -14.02 -3.24 -20.15
N ARG A 252 -14.79 -2.93 -19.10
CA ARG A 252 -14.36 -2.06 -17.98
C ARG A 252 -13.11 -2.55 -17.23
N GLN A 253 -12.85 -3.85 -17.29
CA GLN A 253 -11.73 -4.58 -16.67
C GLN A 253 -10.54 -4.80 -17.62
N GLN A 254 -10.65 -4.43 -18.89
CA GLN A 254 -9.65 -4.74 -19.91
C GLN A 254 -8.50 -3.74 -19.89
N LEU A 255 -7.27 -4.23 -19.68
CA LEU A 255 -6.07 -3.41 -19.76
C LEU A 255 -5.92 -2.84 -21.19
N GLN A 256 -5.52 -1.57 -21.29
CA GLN A 256 -5.40 -0.84 -22.55
C GLN A 256 -4.20 0.12 -22.54
N PHE A 257 -3.42 0.08 -23.61
CA PHE A 257 -2.42 1.09 -23.95
C PHE A 257 -2.96 1.94 -25.10
N ASP A 258 -3.26 3.22 -24.83
CA ASP A 258 -3.70 4.19 -25.82
C ASP A 258 -2.53 5.09 -26.23
N GLY A 259 -2.05 4.92 -27.45
CA GLY A 259 -1.10 5.80 -28.12
C GLY A 259 -1.70 6.41 -29.38
N SER A 260 -2.96 6.84 -29.33
CA SER A 260 -3.63 7.51 -30.45
C SER A 260 -3.09 8.92 -30.77
N GLY A 261 -2.33 9.52 -29.85
CA GLY A 261 -1.85 10.90 -29.98
C GLY A 261 -0.62 11.10 -30.86
N ASN A 262 -0.19 12.35 -30.97
CA ASN A 262 1.00 12.70 -31.75
C ASN A 262 2.26 12.01 -31.19
N GLY A 263 3.19 11.66 -32.09
CA GLY A 263 4.40 10.90 -31.77
C GLY A 263 4.21 9.39 -31.57
N SER A 264 3.04 8.98 -31.07
CA SER A 264 2.68 7.57 -30.93
C SER A 264 1.94 7.08 -32.18
N GLN A 265 0.73 7.60 -32.41
CA GLN A 265 -0.18 7.29 -33.53
C GLN A 265 -0.48 5.79 -33.77
N PHE A 266 -0.21 4.89 -32.81
CA PHE A 266 -0.47 3.46 -32.96
C PHE A 266 -1.92 3.05 -32.62
N GLY A 267 -2.71 3.98 -32.06
CA GLY A 267 -4.09 3.73 -31.68
C GLY A 267 -4.21 3.06 -30.30
N LYS A 268 -5.21 2.19 -30.14
CA LYS A 268 -5.52 1.51 -28.87
C LYS A 268 -5.20 0.01 -28.97
N LEU A 269 -4.38 -0.47 -28.05
CA LEU A 269 -3.99 -1.88 -27.88
C LEU A 269 -4.50 -2.37 -26.51
N PRO A 270 -4.95 -3.62 -26.32
CA PRO A 270 -5.24 -4.64 -27.31
C PRO A 270 -6.56 -4.34 -28.03
N SER A 271 -7.09 -5.26 -28.83
CA SER A 271 -8.39 -5.04 -29.48
C SER A 271 -9.56 -5.06 -28.47
N LYS A 272 -10.59 -4.23 -28.70
CA LYS A 272 -11.69 -3.92 -27.76
C LYS A 272 -12.66 -5.06 -27.37
N SER A 273 -12.40 -6.30 -27.77
CA SER A 273 -13.33 -7.42 -27.59
C SER A 273 -12.62 -8.74 -27.31
N ASP A 274 -11.48 -8.69 -26.62
CA ASP A 274 -10.75 -9.87 -26.17
C ASP A 274 -10.94 -10.07 -24.65
N PRO A 275 -11.82 -11.02 -24.22
CA PRO A 275 -12.04 -11.29 -22.80
C PRO A 275 -10.82 -11.89 -22.10
N SER A 276 -9.79 -12.35 -22.83
CA SER A 276 -8.53 -12.83 -22.23
C SER A 276 -7.63 -11.70 -21.69
N LYS A 277 -7.99 -10.43 -21.93
CA LYS A 277 -7.22 -9.24 -21.53
C LYS A 277 -7.82 -8.51 -20.32
N LYS A 278 -8.74 -9.15 -19.60
CA LYS A 278 -9.39 -8.62 -18.39
C LYS A 278 -8.53 -8.86 -17.16
N LEU A 279 -8.52 -7.90 -16.24
CA LEU A 279 -7.93 -8.03 -14.91
C LEU A 279 -9.04 -8.25 -13.87
N GLU A 280 -8.79 -9.16 -12.93
CA GLU A 280 -9.68 -9.39 -11.78
C GLU A 280 -9.35 -8.44 -10.62
N ALA A 281 -10.37 -8.07 -9.84
CA ALA A 281 -10.18 -7.22 -8.65
C ALA A 281 -9.56 -8.01 -7.49
N GLY A 282 -8.79 -7.35 -6.63
CA GLY A 282 -8.13 -7.93 -5.45
C GLY A 282 -6.84 -8.70 -5.75
N LEU A 283 -6.50 -8.93 -7.03
CA LEU A 283 -5.26 -9.60 -7.43
C LEU A 283 -4.16 -8.60 -7.81
N TRP A 284 -2.92 -8.93 -7.44
CA TRP A 284 -1.73 -8.21 -7.90
C TRP A 284 -1.34 -8.65 -9.31
N TYR A 285 -1.10 -7.68 -10.19
CA TYR A 285 -0.55 -7.88 -11.52
C TYR A 285 0.66 -6.97 -11.71
N HIS A 286 1.74 -7.50 -12.29
CA HIS A 286 2.66 -6.65 -13.03
C HIS A 286 2.01 -6.32 -14.37
N VAL A 287 1.93 -5.04 -14.72
CA VAL A 287 1.47 -4.57 -16.02
C VAL A 287 2.56 -3.73 -16.65
N ALA A 288 2.86 -4.00 -17.92
CA ALA A 288 3.78 -3.16 -18.69
C ALA A 288 3.30 -3.00 -20.13
N CYS A 289 3.69 -1.89 -20.73
CA CYS A 289 3.47 -1.65 -22.15
C CYS A 289 4.65 -0.90 -22.77
N THR A 290 5.05 -1.32 -23.97
CA THR A 290 6.20 -0.78 -24.68
C THR A 290 5.76 -0.26 -26.04
N TYR A 291 6.30 0.88 -26.48
CA TYR A 291 6.23 1.29 -27.89
C TYR A 291 7.59 1.78 -28.35
N ASP A 292 7.97 1.42 -29.58
CA ASP A 292 9.19 1.85 -30.25
C ASP A 292 8.87 2.34 -31.67
N GLN A 293 9.24 3.58 -31.98
CA GLN A 293 9.09 4.17 -33.31
C GLN A 293 10.02 3.55 -34.35
N ALA A 294 11.19 3.03 -33.97
CA ALA A 294 12.17 2.48 -34.90
C ALA A 294 11.71 1.12 -35.44
N THR A 295 11.24 0.22 -34.56
CA THR A 295 10.62 -1.06 -34.95
C THR A 295 9.11 -0.97 -35.21
N ARG A 296 8.49 0.20 -35.01
CA ARG A 296 7.06 0.47 -35.23
C ARG A 296 6.15 -0.56 -34.55
N THR A 297 6.52 -0.93 -33.32
CA THR A 297 5.91 -2.04 -32.57
C THR A 297 5.44 -1.58 -31.20
N ALA A 298 4.16 -1.85 -30.89
CA ALA A 298 3.55 -1.66 -29.58
C ALA A 298 3.23 -3.02 -28.95
N ARG A 299 3.44 -3.17 -27.64
CA ARG A 299 3.19 -4.42 -26.88
C ARG A 299 2.58 -4.16 -25.52
N ILE A 300 1.85 -5.14 -25.00
CA ILE A 300 1.39 -5.21 -23.62
C ILE A 300 1.87 -6.51 -23.00
N TYR A 301 2.34 -6.42 -21.76
CA TYR A 301 2.74 -7.53 -20.93
C TYR A 301 1.91 -7.53 -19.64
N VAL A 302 1.51 -8.70 -19.19
CA VAL A 302 0.90 -8.91 -17.87
C VAL A 302 1.67 -10.04 -17.21
N ASN A 303 2.12 -9.83 -15.97
CA ASN A 303 2.95 -10.79 -15.24
C ASN A 303 4.18 -11.23 -16.06
N GLY A 304 4.79 -10.28 -16.79
CA GLY A 304 5.96 -10.47 -17.65
C GLY A 304 5.70 -11.31 -18.90
N GLN A 305 4.49 -11.82 -19.10
CA GLN A 305 4.10 -12.54 -20.30
C GLN A 305 3.58 -11.56 -21.35
N LEU A 306 4.07 -11.66 -22.59
CA LEU A 306 3.55 -10.91 -23.73
C LEU A 306 2.08 -11.30 -23.96
N THR A 307 1.15 -10.38 -23.75
CA THR A 307 -0.29 -10.63 -23.92
C THR A 307 -0.83 -10.09 -25.24
N ASP A 308 -0.26 -9.01 -25.78
CA ASP A 308 -0.66 -8.43 -27.07
C ASP A 308 0.49 -7.70 -27.78
N GLU A 309 0.45 -7.67 -29.11
CA GLU A 309 1.48 -7.06 -29.96
C GLU A 309 0.85 -6.51 -31.26
N ALA A 310 1.13 -5.25 -31.56
CA ALA A 310 0.85 -4.65 -32.86
C ALA A 310 2.16 -4.21 -33.54
N LYS A 311 2.35 -4.62 -34.79
CA LYS A 311 3.51 -4.31 -35.64
C LYS A 311 3.10 -3.41 -36.81
N ASP A 312 4.08 -2.70 -37.35
CA ASP A 312 3.90 -1.74 -38.44
C ASP A 312 2.88 -0.62 -38.13
N VAL A 313 2.72 -0.31 -36.84
CA VAL A 313 1.82 0.72 -36.31
C VAL A 313 2.56 2.01 -35.97
N GLY A 314 1.80 3.07 -35.73
CA GLY A 314 2.36 4.35 -35.31
C GLY A 314 3.11 5.09 -36.41
N VAL A 315 3.80 6.15 -35.99
CA VAL A 315 4.44 7.14 -36.87
C VAL A 315 5.39 6.49 -37.88
N THR A 316 5.45 7.06 -39.08
CA THR A 316 6.36 6.60 -40.16
C THR A 316 7.56 7.54 -40.26
N GLY A 317 8.74 7.05 -39.87
CA GLY A 317 9.96 7.85 -39.80
C GLY A 317 10.05 8.65 -38.49
N SER A 318 11.27 9.09 -38.15
CA SER A 318 11.58 9.77 -36.89
C SER A 318 12.04 11.20 -37.14
N SER A 319 11.41 12.17 -36.48
CA SER A 319 11.72 13.60 -36.54
C SER A 319 11.40 14.28 -35.19
N ALA A 320 11.89 15.51 -34.99
CA ALA A 320 11.56 16.28 -33.78
C ALA A 320 10.03 16.52 -33.64
N ASP A 321 9.33 16.72 -34.76
CA ASP A 321 7.88 17.01 -34.79
C ASP A 321 6.99 15.82 -34.41
N ASN A 322 7.56 14.61 -34.37
CA ASN A 322 6.84 13.37 -34.05
C ASN A 322 7.49 12.57 -32.91
N ARG A 323 8.10 13.25 -31.93
CA ARG A 323 8.47 12.63 -30.65
C ARG A 323 7.26 12.26 -29.83
N ILE A 324 7.38 11.20 -29.03
CA ILE A 324 6.45 10.88 -27.95
C ILE A 324 6.66 11.94 -26.86
N THR A 325 5.57 12.51 -26.36
CA THR A 325 5.61 13.73 -25.53
C THR A 325 4.72 13.54 -24.31
N LEU A 326 5.31 13.57 -23.12
CA LEU A 326 4.65 13.24 -21.85
C LEU A 326 4.51 14.43 -20.89
N ALA A 327 5.33 15.46 -21.03
CA ALA A 327 5.23 16.72 -20.29
C ALA A 327 4.48 17.77 -21.15
N MET A 328 3.21 17.49 -21.48
CA MET A 328 2.42 18.36 -22.39
C MET A 328 2.04 19.71 -21.76
N GLN A 329 1.86 19.79 -20.43
CA GLN A 329 1.64 21.07 -19.74
C GLN A 329 2.84 22.02 -19.90
N ALA A 330 4.07 21.49 -19.85
CA ALA A 330 5.29 22.26 -20.16
C ALA A 330 5.32 22.82 -21.59
N LEU A 331 4.49 22.31 -22.51
CA LEU A 331 4.29 22.84 -23.87
C LEU A 331 3.06 23.75 -23.99
N GLY A 332 2.45 24.15 -22.87
CA GLY A 332 1.32 25.08 -22.82
C GLY A 332 -0.05 24.43 -23.01
N MET A 333 -0.17 23.10 -22.88
CA MET A 333 -1.48 22.44 -22.82
C MET A 333 -2.16 22.66 -21.46
N THR A 334 -3.47 22.45 -21.39
CA THR A 334 -4.25 22.58 -20.14
C THR A 334 -3.96 21.46 -19.15
N GLU A 335 -4.31 21.66 -17.87
CA GLU A 335 -4.16 20.69 -16.77
C GLU A 335 -4.69 19.28 -17.07
N ALA A 336 -5.72 19.17 -17.91
CA ALA A 336 -6.30 17.92 -18.37
C ALA A 336 -5.31 16.99 -19.14
N TYR A 337 -4.16 17.51 -19.57
CA TYR A 337 -3.12 16.81 -20.34
C TYR A 337 -1.78 16.71 -19.58
N ARG A 338 -1.76 16.78 -18.25
CA ARG A 338 -0.55 16.46 -17.48
C ARG A 338 -0.25 14.96 -17.44
N PHE A 339 1.00 14.62 -17.15
CA PHE A 339 1.37 13.26 -16.74
C PHE A 339 0.97 13.04 -15.28
N CYS A 340 0.24 11.95 -15.04
CA CYS A 340 -0.17 11.53 -13.71
C CYS A 340 -0.05 10.01 -13.56
N ILE A 341 0.03 9.55 -12.32
CA ILE A 341 -0.22 8.16 -11.94
C ILE A 341 -1.54 8.13 -11.15
N GLY A 342 -2.48 7.27 -11.56
CA GLY A 342 -3.78 7.12 -10.90
C GLY A 342 -4.91 8.05 -11.38
N TRP A 343 -4.63 9.05 -12.22
CA TRP A 343 -5.62 10.00 -12.76
C TRP A 343 -5.30 10.41 -14.19
N SER A 344 -6.33 10.68 -15.01
CA SER A 344 -6.18 11.33 -16.31
C SER A 344 -7.43 12.14 -16.65
N TYR A 345 -7.25 13.36 -17.17
CA TYR A 345 -8.29 14.26 -17.72
C TYR A 345 -9.39 14.75 -16.76
N ASN A 346 -10.02 13.88 -15.95
CA ASN A 346 -11.04 14.22 -14.97
C ASN A 346 -11.31 13.14 -13.90
N ASP A 347 -12.06 13.53 -12.87
CA ASP A 347 -12.18 12.82 -11.60
C ASP A 347 -13.10 11.58 -11.62
N PHE A 348 -13.66 11.21 -12.78
CA PHE A 348 -14.33 9.92 -13.01
C PHE A 348 -13.43 8.86 -13.64
N ARG A 349 -12.10 9.07 -13.60
CA ARG A 349 -11.10 8.10 -14.10
C ARG A 349 -10.03 7.62 -13.08
N PRO A 350 -10.30 7.52 -11.76
CA PRO A 350 -9.31 7.08 -10.78
C PRO A 350 -8.92 5.61 -10.98
N LEU A 351 -7.71 5.22 -10.53
CA LEU A 351 -7.27 3.82 -10.55
C LEU A 351 -8.23 2.89 -9.78
N GLN A 352 -8.66 3.33 -8.58
CA GLN A 352 -9.39 2.53 -7.60
C GLN A 352 -8.65 1.26 -7.18
N GLY A 353 -7.39 1.43 -6.78
CA GLY A 353 -6.53 0.33 -6.40
C GLY A 353 -5.25 0.80 -5.72
N LYS A 354 -4.37 -0.17 -5.47
CA LYS A 354 -3.02 0.00 -4.92
C LYS A 354 -2.00 -0.06 -6.05
N ILE A 355 -0.86 0.60 -5.86
CA ILE A 355 0.26 0.58 -6.82
C ILE A 355 1.61 0.44 -6.10
N ALA A 356 2.54 -0.25 -6.76
CA ALA A 356 3.94 -0.35 -6.38
C ALA A 356 4.85 -0.32 -7.63
N GLU A 357 6.11 0.06 -7.44
CA GLU A 357 7.20 -0.13 -8.42
C GLU A 357 6.88 0.42 -9.83
N ALA A 358 6.27 1.61 -9.89
CA ALA A 358 5.92 2.29 -11.14
C ALA A 358 7.15 2.89 -11.81
N ARG A 359 7.33 2.67 -13.12
CA ARG A 359 8.50 3.13 -13.88
C ARG A 359 8.12 3.67 -15.25
N VAL A 360 8.89 4.65 -15.70
CA VAL A 360 8.93 5.13 -17.08
C VAL A 360 10.35 5.00 -17.62
N TRP A 361 10.49 4.28 -18.74
CA TRP A 361 11.73 4.18 -19.50
C TRP A 361 11.59 4.92 -20.82
N ARG A 362 12.69 5.51 -21.33
CA ARG A 362 12.78 6.09 -22.69
C ARG A 362 13.18 5.10 -23.79
N VAL A 363 13.21 3.81 -23.44
CA VAL A 363 13.47 2.68 -24.33
C VAL A 363 12.30 1.70 -24.26
N ALA A 364 12.09 0.92 -25.33
CA ALA A 364 11.18 -0.22 -25.30
C ALA A 364 11.92 -1.44 -24.74
N ARG A 365 11.68 -1.75 -23.46
CA ARG A 365 12.32 -2.87 -22.76
C ARG A 365 11.88 -4.21 -23.38
N THR A 366 12.81 -5.16 -23.43
CA THR A 366 12.52 -6.52 -23.89
C THR A 366 11.68 -7.28 -22.86
N GLN A 367 11.01 -8.35 -23.29
CA GLN A 367 10.25 -9.21 -22.37
C GLN A 367 11.12 -9.78 -21.25
N GLN A 368 12.38 -10.15 -21.55
CA GLN A 368 13.31 -10.69 -20.56
C GLN A 368 13.68 -9.63 -19.51
N GLU A 369 14.04 -8.42 -19.96
CA GLU A 369 14.33 -7.30 -19.05
C GLU A 369 13.14 -6.92 -18.17
N ILE A 370 11.91 -7.04 -18.70
CA ILE A 370 10.69 -6.85 -17.91
C ILE A 370 10.55 -8.00 -16.89
N TRP A 371 10.59 -9.25 -17.35
CA TRP A 371 10.44 -10.45 -16.53
C TRP A 371 11.43 -10.48 -15.35
N ASP A 372 12.69 -10.15 -15.59
CA ASP A 372 13.75 -10.19 -14.58
C ASP A 372 13.59 -9.11 -13.50
N ASN A 373 12.89 -7.99 -13.80
CA ASN A 373 12.83 -6.80 -12.94
C ASN A 373 11.40 -6.41 -12.51
N MET A 374 10.38 -7.25 -12.78
CA MET A 374 8.96 -6.93 -12.53
C MET A 374 8.68 -6.40 -11.11
N TYR A 375 9.35 -6.99 -10.11
CA TYR A 375 9.13 -6.69 -8.70
C TYR A 375 10.06 -5.64 -8.15
N ARG A 376 11.31 -5.60 -8.63
CA ARG A 376 12.30 -4.66 -8.12
C ARG A 376 13.45 -4.59 -9.12
N LEU A 377 13.99 -3.40 -9.31
CA LEU A 377 15.33 -3.29 -9.89
C LEU A 377 16.34 -3.71 -8.79
N PRO A 378 17.25 -4.66 -9.06
CA PRO A 378 18.30 -5.03 -8.10
C PRO A 378 19.16 -3.82 -7.78
N ASP A 379 19.78 -3.77 -6.60
CA ASP A 379 20.52 -2.57 -6.14
C ASP A 379 21.48 -2.02 -7.20
N TYR A 380 21.25 -0.76 -7.57
CA TYR A 380 21.88 -0.09 -8.71
C TYR A 380 22.22 1.36 -8.37
N ALA A 381 23.31 1.87 -8.97
CA ALA A 381 23.56 3.30 -9.02
C ALA A 381 22.63 3.91 -10.09
N ALA A 382 21.90 4.97 -9.77
CA ALA A 382 20.90 5.55 -10.67
C ALA A 382 21.47 6.01 -12.02
N GLU A 383 22.75 6.36 -12.01
CA GLU A 383 23.56 6.77 -13.17
C GLU A 383 23.84 5.63 -14.16
N ASP A 384 23.75 4.36 -13.75
CA ASP A 384 23.91 3.20 -14.62
C ASP A 384 22.68 2.95 -15.52
N TYR A 385 21.55 3.59 -15.21
CA TYR A 385 20.26 3.43 -15.89
C TYR A 385 19.74 4.77 -16.45
N PRO A 386 20.48 5.46 -17.34
CA PRO A 386 20.08 6.76 -17.89
C PRO A 386 18.81 6.70 -18.76
N ASP A 387 18.39 5.50 -19.17
CA ASP A 387 17.13 5.30 -19.88
C ASP A 387 15.91 5.12 -18.96
N LEU A 388 16.10 4.98 -17.64
CA LEU A 388 15.05 5.03 -16.63
C LEU A 388 14.80 6.50 -16.30
N ILE A 389 13.71 7.09 -16.80
CA ILE A 389 13.43 8.52 -16.66
C ILE A 389 12.50 8.85 -15.49
N GLY A 390 11.96 7.83 -14.82
CA GLY A 390 11.25 7.95 -13.54
C GLY A 390 11.00 6.58 -12.94
N TYR A 391 11.17 6.45 -11.62
CA TYR A 391 10.92 5.22 -10.87
C TYR A 391 10.46 5.51 -9.45
N TRP A 392 9.20 5.16 -9.20
CA TRP A 392 8.49 5.40 -7.95
C TRP A 392 8.15 4.06 -7.33
N LYS A 393 8.83 3.72 -6.24
CA LYS A 393 8.66 2.42 -5.57
C LYS A 393 7.32 2.29 -4.88
N PHE A 394 6.78 3.39 -4.36
CA PHE A 394 5.65 3.40 -3.43
C PHE A 394 5.90 2.46 -2.23
N ASP A 395 7.10 2.54 -1.64
CA ASP A 395 7.49 1.80 -0.44
C ASP A 395 7.82 2.70 0.78
N GLU A 396 7.48 4.00 0.70
CA GLU A 396 7.70 5.00 1.74
C GLU A 396 6.94 4.70 3.05
N GLY A 397 5.75 4.08 2.97
CA GLY A 397 4.96 3.64 4.13
C GLY A 397 4.35 4.76 4.99
N SER A 398 4.65 6.03 4.68
CA SER A 398 4.07 7.21 5.33
C SER A 398 4.26 8.45 4.45
N GLY A 399 3.45 9.48 4.69
CA GLY A 399 3.54 10.75 3.95
C GLY A 399 2.94 10.70 2.55
N ASN A 400 3.11 11.81 1.82
CA ASN A 400 2.41 12.13 0.56
C ASN A 400 3.35 12.44 -0.62
N THR A 401 4.66 12.38 -0.40
CA THR A 401 5.68 12.54 -1.43
C THR A 401 6.17 11.14 -1.78
N ILE A 402 6.22 10.83 -3.08
CA ILE A 402 6.69 9.55 -3.61
C ILE A 402 8.00 9.82 -4.32
N HIS A 403 9.09 9.22 -3.85
CA HIS A 403 10.42 9.57 -4.32
C HIS A 403 10.74 8.92 -5.67
N ASP A 404 11.37 9.70 -6.55
CA ASP A 404 11.95 9.20 -7.78
C ASP A 404 13.36 8.64 -7.53
N TYR A 405 13.51 7.34 -7.70
CA TYR A 405 14.78 6.62 -7.58
C TYR A 405 15.55 6.52 -8.91
N SER A 406 15.09 7.21 -9.96
CA SER A 406 15.88 7.46 -11.17
C SER A 406 16.89 8.60 -10.95
N MET A 407 17.82 8.78 -11.89
CA MET A 407 18.77 9.91 -11.84
C MET A 407 18.14 11.30 -12.13
N TYR A 408 16.82 11.34 -12.37
CA TYR A 408 16.10 12.53 -12.83
C TYR A 408 15.34 13.30 -11.73
N GLY A 409 15.11 12.68 -10.56
CA GLY A 409 14.57 13.36 -9.37
C GLY A 409 13.15 13.93 -9.55
N ASN A 410 12.30 13.26 -10.33
CA ASN A 410 10.91 13.63 -10.58
C ASN A 410 9.98 13.18 -9.44
N ASP A 411 10.23 13.65 -8.22
CA ASP A 411 9.43 13.31 -7.04
C ASP A 411 7.94 13.64 -7.26
N GLY A 412 7.10 12.63 -7.00
CA GLY A 412 5.66 12.72 -7.14
C GLY A 412 4.98 13.28 -5.89
N GLN A 413 3.90 14.04 -6.08
CA GLN A 413 3.11 14.61 -4.99
C GLN A 413 1.66 14.11 -5.06
N ALA A 414 1.20 13.41 -4.03
CA ALA A 414 -0.19 12.98 -3.92
C ALA A 414 -1.16 14.16 -3.82
N GLN A 415 -2.35 13.98 -4.39
CA GLN A 415 -3.44 14.96 -4.35
C GLN A 415 -4.02 15.14 -2.94
N SER A 416 -4.14 14.04 -2.19
CA SER A 416 -4.61 13.97 -0.80
C SER A 416 -3.75 13.00 0.00
N ASP A 417 -4.00 12.89 1.31
CA ASP A 417 -3.23 12.00 2.19
C ASP A 417 -3.25 10.55 1.69
N ILE A 418 -2.07 9.94 1.56
CA ILE A 418 -1.94 8.55 1.12
C ILE A 418 -2.29 7.61 2.28
N ILE A 419 -3.18 6.66 2.02
CA ILE A 419 -3.39 5.51 2.90
C ILE A 419 -2.32 4.46 2.57
N TRP A 420 -1.55 4.07 3.58
CA TRP A 420 -0.54 3.03 3.51
C TRP A 420 -1.09 1.76 4.19
N PRO A 421 -1.74 0.85 3.44
CA PRO A 421 -2.37 -0.34 3.99
C PRO A 421 -1.34 -1.30 4.62
N SER A 422 -1.69 -1.90 5.76
CA SER A 422 -0.97 -3.02 6.34
C SER A 422 -1.28 -4.33 5.61
N GLY A 423 -0.43 -5.35 5.81
CA GLY A 423 -0.66 -6.70 5.28
C GLY A 423 -0.45 -6.85 3.76
N ILE A 424 0.23 -5.90 3.11
CA ILE A 424 0.67 -6.07 1.71
C ILE A 424 1.77 -7.15 1.67
N GLU A 425 1.60 -8.12 0.79
CA GLU A 425 2.66 -9.03 0.34
C GLU A 425 2.44 -9.26 -1.17
N ILE A 426 3.37 -8.79 -2.00
CA ILE A 426 3.33 -9.00 -3.45
C ILE A 426 4.32 -10.11 -3.80
N PRO A 427 3.87 -11.37 -4.00
CA PRO A 427 4.76 -12.51 -4.22
C PRO A 427 5.46 -12.43 -5.59
N GLU A 428 6.75 -12.78 -5.61
CA GLU A 428 7.59 -12.79 -6.80
C GLU A 428 7.33 -14.05 -7.67
N ILE A 429 6.34 -14.00 -8.56
CA ILE A 429 5.93 -15.16 -9.41
C ILE A 429 7.00 -15.62 -10.41
N ASN A 430 8.04 -14.82 -10.62
CA ASN A 430 9.20 -15.14 -11.45
C ASN A 430 10.32 -15.87 -10.67
N LYS A 431 10.20 -16.00 -9.34
CA LYS A 431 11.15 -16.70 -8.46
C LYS A 431 10.58 -17.95 -7.78
N THR A 432 9.28 -18.20 -7.88
CA THR A 432 8.67 -19.49 -7.52
C THR A 432 8.98 -20.55 -8.58
N GLU A 433 9.73 -21.59 -8.20
CA GLU A 433 9.99 -22.81 -9.01
C GLU A 433 8.73 -23.64 -9.29
#